data_AF-A0A8H4WH86-F1
#
_entry.id   AF-A0A8H4WH86-F1
#
_cell.length_a   1.000
_cell.length_b   1.000
_cell.length_c   1.000
_cell.angle_alpha   90.00
_cell.angle_beta   90.00
_cell.angle_gamma   90.00
#
_symmetry.space_group_name_H-M   'P 1'
#
loop_
_entity.id
_entity.type
_entity.pdbx_description
1 polymer ?
#
loop_
_entity_poly.entity_id
_entity_poly.type
_entity_poly.pdbx_seq_one_letter_code
_entity_poly.pdbx_strand_id
1 'polypeptide(L)'
;MNGTPLLPSAFPQTPKTIPGTGRRKLFETPSRSQPREPRAVRTPLRSASKSASKASRLPPPNPNDVPLIPTNVIDAPSQRLYVVAIYFALNAWRIYESLTASDDLDSTWLLLKWATIDGIFLVGLQALRIPWLEWAFPTTLTLFLLHAVGNVFLMFRIPIPWATWITGLVKVAYDRELSVSERRVKPGDIIHNASLILGKQIVHILPEGSAILNPDRNSLCLDSLQSTIDLPIRVNQTDPVLIEVLRLDLNTGENETISIPSKQLKTLKKKAEKKHAPGQLHRDLLFPVRKTGVYRLQRVVDESQLDVHTRTFDALVVSCPRALIKNSHIDKCKGELSDFKLEVEGTPPLKIKYSRQVNNLDRGFSVLNIQPDHLRSPLLNGRTTAALYSINQPDVSWAQSQKIEVPLNESLNDGGEWFYTIEEVHDAIGNVANYSTIFDEGDRPSTKSQSQWYQFSVHERPQLSLQNCNAQNPLQVAKGDSTRFPPQLPS
;
A
#
# COMPACT_ATOMS: atom_id res chain seq x y z
N MET A 1 59.24 -32.73 -22.54
CA MET A 1 59.22 -31.35 -21.97
C MET A 1 57.80 -31.11 -21.49
N ASN A 2 57.60 -31.14 -20.17
CA ASN A 2 56.32 -30.88 -19.51
C ASN A 2 55.98 -29.38 -19.60
N GLY A 3 54.79 -29.06 -20.12
CA GLY A 3 54.25 -27.70 -20.12
C GLY A 3 52.83 -27.72 -19.56
N THR A 4 52.69 -27.34 -18.29
CA THR A 4 51.42 -27.14 -17.59
C THR A 4 50.69 -25.93 -18.19
N PRO A 5 49.36 -25.98 -18.42
CA PRO A 5 48.62 -24.79 -18.84
C PRO A 5 48.37 -23.86 -17.64
N LEU A 6 48.71 -22.59 -17.81
CA LEU A 6 48.48 -21.51 -16.83
C LEU A 6 47.02 -21.07 -16.86
N LEU A 7 46.35 -21.13 -15.71
CA LEU A 7 45.05 -20.52 -15.47
C LEU A 7 45.23 -19.01 -15.19
N PRO A 8 44.42 -18.11 -15.77
CA PRO A 8 44.45 -16.69 -15.43
C PRO A 8 43.83 -16.47 -14.05
N SER A 9 44.63 -16.09 -13.06
CA SER A 9 44.18 -15.63 -11.76
C SER A 9 43.64 -14.20 -11.87
N ALA A 10 42.35 -14.04 -12.15
CA ALA A 10 41.67 -12.76 -12.04
C ALA A 10 41.18 -12.55 -10.59
N PHE A 11 41.95 -11.82 -9.79
CA PHE A 11 41.42 -11.21 -8.58
C PHE A 11 40.38 -10.16 -8.98
N PRO A 12 39.22 -10.08 -8.31
CA PRO A 12 38.22 -9.05 -8.61
C PRO A 12 38.80 -7.66 -8.25
N GLN A 13 38.84 -6.77 -9.25
CA GLN A 13 39.24 -5.39 -9.03
C GLN A 13 38.19 -4.68 -8.18
N THR A 14 38.64 -4.03 -7.10
CA THR A 14 37.85 -3.10 -6.30
C THR A 14 37.24 -2.01 -7.19
N PRO A 15 35.93 -1.71 -7.10
CA PRO A 15 35.32 -0.69 -7.93
C PRO A 15 35.86 0.70 -7.56
N LYS A 16 36.40 1.40 -8.56
CA LYS A 16 36.78 2.82 -8.47
C LYS A 16 35.51 3.67 -8.39
N THR A 17 35.42 4.52 -7.37
CA THR A 17 34.40 5.55 -7.23
C THR A 17 34.61 6.64 -8.29
N ILE A 18 33.66 6.78 -9.21
CA ILE A 18 33.55 7.93 -10.11
C ILE A 18 32.73 9.00 -9.37
N PRO A 19 33.22 10.24 -9.22
CA PRO A 19 32.43 11.32 -8.65
C PRO A 19 31.58 12.02 -9.71
N GLY A 20 30.28 12.11 -9.43
CA GLY A 20 29.41 13.17 -9.95
C GLY A 20 28.49 12.79 -11.12
N THR A 21 27.20 12.62 -10.86
CA THR A 21 26.15 13.59 -11.21
C THR A 21 24.78 13.06 -10.77
N GLY A 22 23.93 13.97 -10.29
CA GLY A 22 22.87 13.66 -9.34
C GLY A 22 21.62 12.96 -9.88
N ARG A 23 21.01 12.14 -9.02
CA ARG A 23 19.55 12.07 -8.84
C ARG A 23 19.22 11.41 -7.51
N ARG A 24 18.48 12.14 -6.67
CA ARG A 24 18.14 11.80 -5.29
C ARG A 24 17.21 10.59 -5.21
N LYS A 25 17.53 9.70 -4.27
CA LYS A 25 16.71 8.59 -3.79
C LYS A 25 15.47 9.11 -3.04
N LEU A 26 14.34 8.44 -3.25
CA LEU A 26 13.23 8.36 -2.30
C LEU A 26 13.16 6.90 -1.84
N PHE A 27 12.93 6.69 -0.54
CA PHE A 27 12.73 5.45 0.24
C PHE A 27 13.73 5.34 1.40
N GLU A 28 13.32 5.93 2.51
CA GLU A 28 13.92 5.82 3.84
C GLU A 28 12.84 5.21 4.76
N THR A 29 13.10 4.01 5.27
CA THR A 29 12.35 3.39 6.37
C THR A 29 12.92 3.85 7.72
N PRO A 30 12.09 3.96 8.78
CA PRO A 30 12.43 4.75 9.95
C PRO A 30 13.24 3.95 10.98
N SER A 31 14.33 4.54 11.47
CA SER A 31 14.86 4.19 12.80
C SER A 31 15.21 5.47 13.54
N ARG A 32 14.65 5.57 14.74
CA ARG A 32 14.65 6.72 15.64
C ARG A 32 15.92 6.72 16.47
N SER A 33 16.72 7.78 16.37
CA SER A 33 17.49 8.34 17.50
C SER A 33 17.96 9.75 17.13
N GLN A 34 17.36 10.77 17.76
CA GLN A 34 17.83 12.17 17.67
C GLN A 34 19.15 12.34 18.42
N PRO A 35 20.13 13.04 17.83
CA PRO A 35 21.14 13.80 18.56
C PRO A 35 20.79 15.28 18.51
N ARG A 36 20.91 15.88 19.69
CA ARG A 36 20.75 17.30 20.02
C ARG A 36 22.10 17.97 19.81
N GLU A 37 22.15 19.10 19.10
CA GLU A 37 23.26 20.07 19.17
C GLU A 37 22.77 21.48 18.73
N PRO A 38 23.50 22.54 19.11
CA PRO A 38 22.93 23.75 19.68
C PRO A 38 22.93 24.93 18.71
N ARG A 39 21.99 25.90 18.90
CA ARG A 39 22.36 27.32 18.94
C ARG A 39 21.21 28.27 19.27
N ALA A 40 21.64 29.40 19.83
CA ALA A 40 21.17 30.75 19.61
C ALA A 40 19.93 31.22 20.36
N VAL A 41 20.25 31.90 21.47
CA VAL A 41 19.56 33.07 22.00
C VAL A 41 19.06 33.99 20.87
N ARG A 42 17.77 34.30 20.88
CA ARG A 42 17.19 35.58 20.45
C ARG A 42 15.78 35.71 21.01
N THR A 43 15.63 36.62 21.96
CA THR A 43 14.36 37.17 22.45
C THR A 43 13.56 37.80 21.30
N PRO A 44 12.22 37.78 21.36
CA PRO A 44 11.56 39.05 21.68
C PRO A 44 10.28 38.95 22.56
N LEU A 45 10.22 39.92 23.46
CA LEU A 45 9.10 40.76 23.90
C LEU A 45 7.64 40.39 23.49
N ARG A 46 6.85 40.01 24.52
CA ARG A 46 5.55 40.59 24.94
C ARG A 46 4.46 40.84 23.87
N SER A 47 3.35 40.11 23.98
CA SER A 47 1.99 40.73 23.97
C SER A 47 0.95 39.80 24.58
N ALA A 48 0.10 40.39 25.43
CA ALA A 48 -1.01 39.76 26.11
C ALA A 48 -2.23 39.58 25.20
N SER A 49 -3.00 38.51 25.40
CA SER A 49 -4.47 38.51 25.55
C SER A 49 -4.92 37.07 25.82
N LYS A 50 -5.41 36.79 27.02
CA LYS A 50 -6.83 36.75 27.47
C LYS A 50 -7.49 35.39 27.29
N SER A 51 -8.25 35.06 28.34
CA SER A 51 -9.31 34.05 28.44
C SER A 51 -8.83 32.63 28.80
N ALA A 52 -8.74 32.29 30.09
CA ALA A 52 -9.86 31.90 30.96
C ALA A 52 -10.53 30.58 30.53
N SER A 53 -10.24 29.50 31.26
CA SER A 53 -11.26 28.66 31.91
C SER A 53 -10.62 27.42 32.58
N LYS A 54 -11.23 27.01 33.69
CA LYS A 54 -11.03 25.78 34.48
C LYS A 54 -9.83 25.74 35.43
N ALA A 55 -10.05 26.37 36.58
CA ALA A 55 -9.63 25.85 37.87
C ALA A 55 -10.25 24.46 38.10
N SER A 56 -9.41 23.45 38.37
CA SER A 56 -9.82 22.24 39.08
C SER A 56 -9.34 22.34 40.53
N ARG A 57 -10.32 22.47 41.43
CA ARG A 57 -10.20 22.33 42.88
C ARG A 57 -9.39 21.07 43.24
N LEU A 58 -8.26 21.24 43.91
CA LEU A 58 -7.65 20.19 44.73
C LEU A 58 -8.53 19.98 45.98
N PRO A 59 -8.73 18.73 46.45
CA PRO A 59 -9.42 18.47 47.71
C PRO A 59 -8.67 19.11 48.90
N PRO A 60 -9.36 19.49 49.98
CA PRO A 60 -8.70 20.03 51.17
C PRO A 60 -7.73 18.99 51.77
N PRO A 61 -6.55 19.40 52.25
CA PRO A 61 -5.58 18.50 52.88
C PRO A 61 -6.19 17.88 54.14
N ASN A 62 -5.92 16.60 54.36
CA ASN A 62 -6.23 15.92 55.62
C ASN A 62 -5.58 16.71 56.77
N PRO A 63 -6.28 16.99 57.89
CA PRO A 63 -5.69 17.68 59.04
C PRO A 63 -4.53 16.89 59.68
N ASN A 64 -4.34 15.63 59.28
CA ASN A 64 -3.26 14.76 59.70
C ASN A 64 -1.96 14.88 58.87
N ASP A 65 -1.91 15.69 57.80
CA ASP A 65 -0.71 15.89 56.95
C ASP A 65 -0.08 17.29 57.08
N VAL A 66 -0.43 18.04 58.13
CA VAL A 66 0.18 19.36 58.40
C VAL A 66 1.53 19.14 59.10
N PRO A 67 2.64 19.75 58.62
CA PRO A 67 3.93 19.67 59.28
C PRO A 67 3.84 20.27 60.69
N LEU A 68 4.56 19.68 61.65
CA LEU A 68 4.47 20.10 63.07
C LEU A 68 4.92 21.56 63.27
N ILE A 69 5.84 22.03 62.42
CA ILE A 69 6.21 23.45 62.30
C ILE A 69 5.58 23.96 61.00
N PRO A 70 4.57 24.84 61.07
CA PRO A 70 3.89 25.32 59.88
C PRO A 70 4.86 26.15 59.02
N THR A 71 4.80 25.92 57.71
CA THR A 71 5.73 26.51 56.71
C THR A 71 5.58 28.03 56.55
N ASN A 72 4.65 28.65 57.28
CA ASN A 72 4.47 30.09 57.36
C ASN A 72 5.42 30.76 58.38
N VAL A 73 6.00 30.00 59.33
CA VAL A 73 6.96 30.52 60.31
C VAL A 73 8.40 30.29 59.87
N ILE A 74 8.71 29.09 59.36
CA ILE A 74 10.02 28.74 58.79
C ILE A 74 9.79 28.01 57.47
N ASP A 75 10.43 28.45 56.40
CA ASP A 75 10.35 27.82 55.10
C ASP A 75 10.95 26.41 55.11
N ALA A 76 10.39 25.51 54.30
CA ALA A 76 10.83 24.11 54.25
C ALA A 76 12.34 23.93 53.92
N PRO A 77 12.98 24.72 53.02
CA PRO A 77 14.42 24.69 52.83
C PRO A 77 15.24 25.01 54.09
N SER A 78 14.88 26.07 54.84
CA SER A 78 15.57 26.41 56.08
C SER A 78 15.40 25.35 57.17
N GLN A 79 14.22 24.73 57.29
CA GLN A 79 14.01 23.60 58.21
C GLN A 79 14.98 22.44 57.91
N ARG A 80 15.18 22.11 56.62
CA ARG A 80 16.14 21.08 56.20
C ARG A 80 17.58 21.48 56.51
N LEU A 81 17.93 22.75 56.29
CA LEU A 81 19.27 23.25 56.61
C LEU A 81 19.56 23.14 58.12
N TYR A 82 18.60 23.46 58.99
CA TYR A 82 18.77 23.31 60.44
C TYR A 82 18.93 21.86 60.87
N VAL A 83 18.16 20.94 60.31
CA VAL A 83 18.34 19.50 60.55
C VAL A 83 19.74 19.06 60.15
N VAL A 84 20.21 19.46 58.98
CA VAL A 84 21.56 19.12 58.50
C VAL A 84 22.63 19.72 59.41
N ALA A 85 22.47 20.97 59.84
CA ALA A 85 23.40 21.62 60.75
C ALA A 85 23.47 20.92 62.11
N ILE A 86 22.31 20.55 62.69
CA ILE A 86 22.22 19.78 63.95
C ILE A 86 22.87 18.41 63.77
N TYR A 87 22.62 17.74 62.63
CA TYR A 87 23.24 16.45 62.33
C TYR A 87 24.77 16.54 62.30
N PHE A 88 25.33 17.54 61.63
CA PHE A 88 26.79 17.76 61.62
C PHE A 88 27.34 18.08 63.01
N ALA A 89 26.64 18.91 63.80
CA ALA A 89 27.04 19.22 65.16
C ALA A 89 27.06 17.96 66.05
N LEU A 90 26.02 17.11 65.96
CA LEU A 90 25.97 15.83 66.67
C LEU A 90 27.07 14.87 66.23
N ASN A 91 27.39 14.81 64.93
CA ASN A 91 28.49 13.97 64.43
C ASN A 91 29.86 14.49 64.86
N ALA A 92 30.09 15.80 64.86
CA ALA A 92 31.34 16.39 65.35
C ALA A 92 31.55 16.10 66.84
N TRP A 93 30.48 16.23 67.65
CA TRP A 93 30.52 15.86 69.07
C TRP A 93 30.79 14.36 69.24
N ARG A 94 30.13 13.50 68.46
CA ARG A 94 30.37 12.05 68.49
C ARG A 94 31.82 11.67 68.21
N ILE A 95 32.42 12.27 67.20
CA ILE A 95 33.82 12.04 66.85
C ILE A 95 34.74 12.53 67.98
N TYR A 96 34.48 13.72 68.52
CA TYR A 96 35.24 14.26 69.65
C TYR A 96 35.22 13.35 70.88
N GLU A 97 34.04 12.81 71.25
CA GLU A 97 33.93 11.86 72.37
C GLU A 97 34.64 10.54 72.07
N SER A 98 34.50 10.00 70.85
CA SER A 98 35.18 8.78 70.42
C SER A 98 36.72 8.90 70.47
N LEU A 99 37.25 10.08 70.14
CA LEU A 99 38.69 10.35 70.22
C LEU A 99 39.19 10.48 71.67
N THR A 100 38.34 10.94 72.59
CA THR A 100 38.70 11.18 74.00
C THR A 100 38.48 9.97 74.90
N ALA A 101 37.71 8.97 74.46
CA ALA A 101 37.46 7.73 75.19
C ALA A 101 38.75 6.89 75.35
N SER A 102 39.07 6.44 76.56
CA SER A 102 40.26 5.63 76.86
C SER A 102 39.96 4.17 77.23
N ASP A 103 38.76 3.88 77.75
CA ASP A 103 38.45 2.58 78.37
C ASP A 103 37.38 1.78 77.59
N ASP A 104 37.42 0.46 77.67
CA ASP A 104 36.47 -0.44 76.98
C ASP A 104 35.04 -0.33 77.55
N LEU A 105 34.90 -0.12 78.87
CA LEU A 105 33.59 0.14 79.48
C LEU A 105 32.98 1.45 78.94
N ASP A 106 33.79 2.49 78.79
CA ASP A 106 33.36 3.77 78.23
C ASP A 106 32.92 3.60 76.77
N SER A 107 33.58 2.75 76.01
CA SER A 107 33.24 2.48 74.60
C SER A 107 31.85 1.83 74.45
N THR A 108 31.48 0.89 75.34
CA THR A 108 30.14 0.28 75.34
C THR A 108 29.05 1.25 75.77
N TRP A 109 29.34 2.09 76.77
CA TRP A 109 28.42 3.14 77.21
C TRP A 109 28.21 4.21 76.14
N LEU A 110 29.29 4.65 75.49
CA LEU A 110 29.24 5.59 74.38
C LEU A 110 28.46 5.02 73.19
N LEU A 111 28.61 3.73 72.89
CA LEU A 111 27.79 3.06 71.87
C LEU A 111 26.30 3.14 72.19
N LEU A 112 25.90 2.79 73.42
CA LEU A 112 24.51 2.84 73.84
C LEU A 112 23.97 4.28 73.81
N LYS A 113 24.74 5.23 74.36
CA LYS A 113 24.43 6.66 74.36
C LYS A 113 24.18 7.17 72.94
N TRP A 114 25.11 6.94 72.01
CA TRP A 114 25.03 7.45 70.65
C TRP A 114 23.96 6.72 69.82
N ALA A 115 23.74 5.42 70.04
CA ALA A 115 22.61 4.70 69.44
C ALA A 115 21.25 5.25 69.92
N THR A 116 21.13 5.60 71.21
CA THR A 116 19.91 6.25 71.73
C THR A 116 19.72 7.64 71.13
N ILE A 117 20.77 8.46 71.05
CA ILE A 117 20.71 9.80 70.44
C ILE A 117 20.32 9.71 68.96
N ASP A 118 20.87 8.76 68.21
CA ASP A 118 20.51 8.52 66.80
C ASP A 118 19.06 8.07 66.64
N GLY A 119 18.60 7.17 67.52
CA GLY A 119 17.20 6.74 67.56
C GLY A 119 16.25 7.91 67.82
N ILE A 120 16.55 8.74 68.83
CA ILE A 120 15.77 9.94 69.15
C ILE A 120 15.79 10.92 67.98
N PHE A 121 16.94 11.15 67.36
CA PHE A 121 17.08 12.06 66.22
C PHE A 121 16.25 11.60 65.01
N LEU A 122 16.34 10.32 64.63
CA LEU A 122 15.61 9.77 63.48
C LEU A 122 14.10 9.66 63.73
N VAL A 123 13.68 9.32 64.95
CA VAL A 123 12.26 9.33 65.34
C VAL A 123 11.73 10.78 65.42
N GLY A 124 12.52 11.70 65.95
CA GLY A 124 12.21 13.13 65.95
C GLY A 124 12.04 13.69 64.54
N LEU A 125 12.84 13.22 63.59
CA LEU A 125 12.72 13.61 62.18
C LEU A 125 11.39 13.21 61.56
N GLN A 126 10.91 12.01 61.89
CA GLN A 126 9.60 11.50 61.50
C GLN A 126 8.46 12.26 62.18
N ALA A 127 8.65 12.66 63.44
CA ALA A 127 7.68 13.47 64.17
C ALA A 127 7.55 14.89 63.59
N LEU A 128 8.64 15.46 63.06
CA LEU A 128 8.64 16.83 62.52
C LEU A 128 7.94 16.97 61.15
N ARG A 129 7.69 15.86 60.42
CA ARG A 129 6.99 15.82 59.12
C ARG A 129 7.49 16.89 58.13
N ILE A 130 8.81 16.92 57.94
CA ILE A 130 9.45 17.86 57.03
C ILE A 130 9.34 17.30 55.61
N PRO A 131 8.78 18.05 54.63
CA PRO A 131 8.61 17.54 53.28
C PRO A 131 9.96 17.13 52.68
N TRP A 132 10.00 15.97 52.00
CA TRP A 132 11.19 15.27 51.46
C TRP A 132 12.06 14.54 52.49
N LEU A 133 11.76 14.67 53.78
CA LEU A 133 12.43 13.97 54.87
C LEU A 133 11.47 13.06 55.65
N GLU A 134 10.35 12.74 55.02
CA GLU A 134 9.37 11.74 55.45
C GLU A 134 9.73 10.40 54.82
N TRP A 135 10.61 9.68 55.48
CA TRP A 135 11.02 8.34 55.06
C TRP A 135 10.03 7.30 55.56
N ALA A 136 9.75 6.28 54.75
CA ALA A 136 8.98 5.13 55.20
C ALA A 136 9.71 4.41 56.36
N PHE A 137 8.97 3.70 57.20
CA PHE A 137 9.54 2.88 58.29
C PHE A 137 10.73 1.98 57.88
N PRO A 138 10.75 1.27 56.74
CA PRO A 138 11.92 0.47 56.37
C PRO A 138 13.17 1.33 56.08
N THR A 139 12.99 2.51 55.49
CA THR A 139 14.09 3.43 55.22
C THR A 139 14.66 4.05 56.49
N THR A 140 13.83 4.42 57.47
CA THR A 140 14.32 4.90 58.78
C THR A 140 15.03 3.80 59.57
N LEU A 141 14.48 2.59 59.56
CA LEU A 141 15.10 1.43 60.19
C LEU A 141 16.47 1.11 59.56
N THR A 142 16.56 1.17 58.23
CA THR A 142 17.83 0.94 57.52
C THR A 142 18.87 2.01 57.87
N LEU A 143 18.47 3.28 57.92
CA LEU A 143 19.37 4.37 58.31
C LEU A 143 19.82 4.24 59.77
N PHE A 144 18.92 3.85 60.68
CA PHE A 144 19.26 3.58 62.08
C PHE A 144 20.26 2.42 62.20
N LEU A 145 20.04 1.31 61.51
CA LEU A 145 20.97 0.18 61.49
C LEU A 145 22.34 0.59 60.93
N LEU A 146 22.37 1.40 59.86
CA LEU A 146 23.62 1.91 59.31
C LEU A 146 24.37 2.79 60.31
N HIS A 147 23.66 3.65 61.06
CA HIS A 147 24.26 4.47 62.12
C HIS A 147 24.74 3.62 63.29
N ALA A 148 23.98 2.60 63.70
CA ALA A 148 24.39 1.66 64.74
C ALA A 148 25.67 0.90 64.35
N VAL A 149 25.74 0.40 63.11
CA VAL A 149 26.96 -0.22 62.57
C VAL A 149 28.10 0.79 62.56
N GLY A 150 27.90 2.01 62.04
CA GLY A 150 28.90 3.07 62.05
C GLY A 150 29.40 3.41 63.47
N ASN A 151 28.52 3.43 64.47
CA ASN A 151 28.87 3.64 65.87
C ASN A 151 29.70 2.48 66.43
N VAL A 152 29.43 1.23 66.04
CA VAL A 152 30.29 0.09 66.41
C VAL A 152 31.69 0.27 65.84
N PHE A 153 31.82 0.60 64.55
CA PHE A 153 33.13 0.86 63.94
C PHE A 153 33.88 2.01 64.61
N LEU A 154 33.17 3.10 64.95
CA LEU A 154 33.75 4.31 65.54
C LEU A 154 34.14 4.10 67.02
N MET A 155 33.29 3.49 67.84
CA MET A 155 33.53 3.31 69.28
C MET A 155 34.58 2.23 69.56
N PHE A 156 34.60 1.15 68.78
CA PHE A 156 35.61 0.08 68.94
C PHE A 156 36.86 0.29 68.06
N ARG A 157 37.02 1.47 67.46
CA ARG A 157 38.18 1.87 66.62
C ARG A 157 38.54 0.84 65.54
N ILE A 158 37.53 0.22 64.92
CA ILE A 158 37.75 -0.73 63.84
C ILE A 158 38.16 0.06 62.58
N PRO A 159 39.37 -0.14 62.04
CA PRO A 159 39.86 0.66 60.93
C PRO A 159 39.05 0.37 59.66
N ILE A 160 38.38 1.38 59.13
CA ILE A 160 37.73 1.31 57.81
C ILE A 160 38.78 1.68 56.75
N PRO A 161 39.11 0.80 55.78
CA PRO A 161 40.16 1.05 54.80
C PRO A 161 39.68 1.97 53.66
N TRP A 162 39.06 3.10 53.99
CA TRP A 162 38.47 4.04 53.03
C TRP A 162 39.49 4.54 51.98
N ALA A 163 40.76 4.70 52.37
CA ALA A 163 41.83 5.07 51.46
C ALA A 163 41.99 4.07 50.30
N THR A 164 41.95 2.76 50.60
CA THR A 164 42.11 1.71 49.57
C THR A 164 40.94 1.70 48.57
N TRP A 165 39.73 1.96 49.05
CA TRP A 165 38.53 2.00 48.21
C TRP A 165 38.53 3.24 47.31
N ILE A 166 38.93 4.40 47.83
CA ILE A 166 39.06 5.63 47.03
C ILE A 166 40.14 5.46 45.96
N THR A 167 41.31 4.91 46.31
CA THR A 167 42.38 4.66 45.33
C THR A 167 41.94 3.67 44.24
N GLY A 168 41.18 2.63 44.59
CA GLY A 168 40.61 1.69 43.63
C GLY A 168 39.64 2.36 42.65
N LEU A 169 38.74 3.22 43.15
CA LEU A 169 37.77 3.95 42.31
C LEU A 169 38.45 4.99 41.41
N VAL A 170 39.45 5.70 41.91
CA VAL A 170 40.23 6.66 41.11
C VAL A 170 40.97 5.95 39.98
N LYS A 171 41.56 4.77 40.26
CA LYS A 171 42.24 3.97 39.23
C LYS A 171 41.29 3.51 38.12
N VAL A 172 40.09 3.05 38.46
CA VAL A 172 39.07 2.64 37.47
C VAL A 172 38.59 3.84 36.63
N ALA A 173 38.43 5.01 37.24
CA ALA A 173 37.99 6.22 36.53
C ALA A 173 39.08 6.81 35.61
N TYR A 174 40.36 6.66 35.97
CA TYR A 174 41.51 7.24 35.28
C TYR A 174 42.42 6.19 34.59
N ASP A 175 41.85 5.07 34.16
CA ASP A 175 42.57 4.04 33.42
C ASP A 175 42.84 4.48 31.96
N ARG A 176 43.88 5.31 31.77
CA ARG A 176 44.31 5.82 30.47
C ARG A 176 45.81 5.64 30.29
N GLU A 177 46.20 4.91 29.26
CA GLU A 177 47.59 4.66 28.90
C GLU A 177 48.00 5.53 27.71
N LEU A 178 49.30 5.88 27.62
CA LEU A 178 49.86 6.63 26.50
C LEU A 178 50.10 5.68 25.32
N SER A 179 49.45 5.94 24.19
CA SER A 179 49.71 5.22 22.95
C SER A 179 51.05 5.65 22.33
N VAL A 180 51.56 4.84 21.39
CA VAL A 180 52.75 5.15 20.57
C VAL A 180 52.61 6.47 19.79
N SER A 181 51.37 6.91 19.53
CA SER A 181 51.08 8.21 18.91
C SER A 181 50.93 9.35 19.94
N GLU A 182 51.45 9.17 21.14
CA GLU A 182 51.39 10.10 22.29
C GLU A 182 49.97 10.53 22.69
N ARG A 183 48.95 9.73 22.35
CA ARG A 183 47.55 10.00 22.74
C ARG A 183 47.17 9.12 23.92
N ARG A 184 46.47 9.68 24.90
CA ARG A 184 45.92 8.89 26.02
C ARG A 184 44.69 8.11 25.54
N VAL A 185 44.77 6.79 25.51
CA VAL A 185 43.68 5.90 25.06
C VAL A 185 43.31 4.92 26.18
N LYS A 186 42.06 4.48 26.20
CA LYS A 186 41.57 3.43 27.10
C LYS A 186 41.79 2.06 26.42
N PRO A 187 42.60 1.14 26.98
CA PRO A 187 42.90 -0.15 26.36
C PRO A 187 41.67 -1.05 26.18
N GLY A 188 40.72 -1.03 27.13
CA GLY A 188 39.51 -1.86 27.10
C GLY A 188 38.63 -1.63 25.86
N ASP A 189 38.55 -0.38 25.38
CA ASP A 189 37.75 -0.03 24.19
C ASP A 189 38.38 -0.53 22.88
N ILE A 190 39.67 -0.87 22.88
CA ILE A 190 40.38 -1.38 21.69
C ILE A 190 40.31 -2.92 21.65
N ILE A 191 40.57 -3.56 22.79
CA ILE A 191 40.65 -5.03 22.89
C ILE A 191 39.25 -5.66 22.75
N HIS A 192 38.20 -5.00 23.25
CA HIS A 192 36.83 -5.52 23.22
C HIS A 192 35.96 -4.93 22.11
N ASN A 193 36.56 -4.31 21.08
CA ASN A 193 35.79 -3.79 19.96
C ASN A 193 35.41 -4.90 18.96
N ALA A 194 34.34 -5.62 19.29
CA ALA A 194 33.79 -6.68 18.45
C ALA A 194 33.38 -6.20 17.03
N SER A 195 33.14 -4.89 16.85
CA SER A 195 32.76 -4.33 15.54
C SER A 195 33.92 -4.20 14.55
N LEU A 196 35.17 -4.20 15.03
CA LEU A 196 36.38 -4.10 14.18
C LEU A 196 36.91 -5.47 13.74
N ILE A 197 36.61 -6.54 14.49
CA ILE A 197 37.10 -7.91 14.22
C ILE A 197 36.06 -8.75 13.47
N LEU A 198 34.77 -8.41 13.56
CA LEU A 198 33.72 -9.07 12.79
C LEU A 198 33.59 -8.41 11.42
N GLY A 199 34.15 -9.02 10.38
CA GLY A 199 33.88 -8.62 9.00
C GLY A 199 32.37 -8.56 8.75
N LYS A 200 31.88 -7.46 8.16
CA LYS A 200 30.47 -7.33 7.80
C LYS A 200 30.15 -8.28 6.65
N GLN A 201 29.66 -9.48 6.95
CA GLN A 201 29.14 -10.39 5.94
C GLN A 201 27.70 -9.98 5.58
N ILE A 202 27.54 -9.27 4.47
CA ILE A 202 26.22 -9.00 3.89
C ILE A 202 25.82 -10.22 3.07
N VAL A 203 24.93 -11.05 3.61
CA VAL A 203 24.35 -12.17 2.87
C VAL A 203 23.22 -11.61 2.00
N HIS A 204 23.43 -11.56 0.69
CA HIS A 204 22.36 -11.31 -0.28
C HIS A 204 21.61 -12.62 -0.53
N ILE A 205 20.47 -12.81 0.15
CA ILE A 205 19.57 -13.93 -0.11
C ILE A 205 18.74 -13.56 -1.35
N LEU A 206 18.85 -14.34 -2.42
CA LEU A 206 17.96 -14.20 -3.57
C LEU A 206 16.59 -14.79 -3.20
N PRO A 207 15.48 -14.22 -3.70
CA PRO A 207 14.16 -14.82 -3.52
C PRO A 207 14.16 -16.24 -4.12
N GLU A 208 13.75 -17.22 -3.32
CA GLU A 208 13.77 -18.64 -3.73
C GLU A 208 12.66 -18.96 -4.75
N GLY A 209 11.62 -18.13 -4.83
CA GLY A 209 10.50 -18.31 -5.74
C GLY A 209 10.16 -17.06 -6.55
N SER A 210 9.22 -17.23 -7.49
CA SER A 210 8.72 -16.15 -8.34
C SER A 210 7.21 -16.16 -8.50
N ALA A 211 6.64 -14.98 -8.74
CA ALA A 211 5.22 -14.79 -8.98
C ALA A 211 4.97 -13.84 -10.16
N ILE A 212 4.00 -14.19 -11.02
CA ILE A 212 3.65 -13.46 -12.24
C ILE A 212 2.13 -13.38 -12.37
N LEU A 213 1.63 -12.19 -12.69
CA LEU A 213 0.21 -11.96 -12.97
C LEU A 213 -0.10 -12.19 -14.45
N ASN A 214 -1.17 -12.91 -14.75
CA ASN A 214 -1.67 -13.23 -16.10
C ASN A 214 -0.55 -13.58 -17.11
N PRO A 215 0.25 -14.63 -16.85
CA PRO A 215 1.41 -14.97 -17.69
C PRO A 215 1.02 -15.33 -19.13
N ASP A 216 -0.14 -15.97 -19.31
CA ASP A 216 -0.64 -16.43 -20.61
C ASP A 216 -1.37 -15.33 -21.39
N ARG A 217 -1.55 -14.14 -20.77
CA ARG A 217 -2.18 -12.95 -21.36
C ARG A 217 -3.58 -13.22 -21.90
N ASN A 218 -4.34 -14.00 -21.14
CA ASN A 218 -5.73 -14.26 -21.46
C ASN A 218 -6.49 -12.92 -21.47
N SER A 219 -7.40 -12.78 -22.43
CA SER A 219 -8.30 -11.64 -22.53
C SER A 219 -9.38 -11.77 -21.43
N LEU A 220 -9.49 -10.74 -20.59
CA LEU A 220 -10.39 -10.75 -19.43
C LEU A 220 -11.37 -9.59 -19.56
N CYS A 221 -12.66 -9.88 -19.55
CA CYS A 221 -13.71 -8.88 -19.54
C CYS A 221 -14.82 -9.20 -18.54
N LEU A 222 -15.54 -8.16 -18.13
CA LEU A 222 -16.67 -8.18 -17.22
C LEU A 222 -17.91 -7.60 -17.90
N ASP A 223 -19.06 -8.20 -17.63
CA ASP A 223 -20.36 -7.71 -18.08
C ASP A 223 -21.42 -7.94 -17.00
N SER A 224 -22.63 -7.44 -17.21
CA SER A 224 -23.82 -7.72 -16.40
C SER A 224 -24.10 -9.22 -16.25
N LEU A 225 -23.87 -10.01 -17.30
CA LEU A 225 -23.99 -11.47 -17.27
C LEU A 225 -22.80 -12.14 -16.56
N GLN A 226 -21.58 -11.63 -16.80
CA GLN A 226 -20.33 -12.13 -16.23
C GLN A 226 -19.72 -11.11 -15.26
N SER A 227 -20.30 -11.03 -14.06
CA SER A 227 -19.91 -10.04 -13.04
C SER A 227 -18.64 -10.41 -12.26
N THR A 228 -18.12 -11.64 -12.42
CA THR A 228 -16.90 -12.12 -11.79
C THR A 228 -16.06 -12.90 -12.79
N ILE A 229 -14.76 -12.64 -12.84
CA ILE A 229 -13.80 -13.37 -13.68
C ILE A 229 -12.57 -13.78 -12.86
N ASP A 230 -11.99 -14.93 -13.20
CA ASP A 230 -10.81 -15.44 -12.52
C ASP A 230 -9.53 -14.84 -13.11
N LEU A 231 -8.81 -14.04 -12.30
CA LEU A 231 -7.52 -13.46 -12.63
C LEU A 231 -6.39 -14.43 -12.24
N PRO A 232 -5.66 -15.03 -13.19
CA PRO A 232 -4.62 -16.01 -12.90
C PRO A 232 -3.35 -15.35 -12.35
N ILE A 233 -2.87 -15.86 -11.22
CA ILE A 233 -1.58 -15.51 -10.61
C ILE A 233 -0.74 -16.79 -10.58
N ARG A 234 0.30 -16.85 -11.40
CA ARG A 234 1.20 -17.99 -11.48
C ARG A 234 2.32 -17.84 -10.46
N VAL A 235 2.46 -18.83 -9.58
CA VAL A 235 3.52 -18.91 -8.58
C VAL A 235 4.43 -20.11 -8.88
N ASN A 236 5.73 -19.91 -8.74
CA ASN A 236 6.74 -20.92 -9.01
C ASN A 236 7.70 -21.04 -7.82
N GLN A 237 7.81 -22.24 -7.26
CA GLN A 237 8.69 -22.55 -6.12
C GLN A 237 8.48 -21.63 -4.90
N THR A 238 7.22 -21.33 -4.56
CA THR A 238 6.86 -20.50 -3.40
C THR A 238 5.47 -20.83 -2.90
N ASP A 239 5.23 -20.63 -1.61
CA ASP A 239 3.97 -20.89 -0.94
C ASP A 239 3.42 -19.62 -0.25
N PRO A 240 2.83 -18.68 -1.01
CA PRO A 240 2.51 -17.35 -0.51
C PRO A 240 1.51 -17.34 0.65
N VAL A 241 1.78 -16.49 1.63
CA VAL A 241 0.94 -16.18 2.80
C VAL A 241 0.21 -14.85 2.63
N LEU A 242 0.77 -13.93 1.83
CA LEU A 242 0.17 -12.65 1.49
C LEU A 242 0.47 -12.32 0.02
N ILE A 243 -0.56 -11.90 -0.71
CA ILE A 243 -0.41 -11.31 -2.06
C ILE A 243 -1.09 -9.95 -2.06
N GLU A 244 -0.37 -8.92 -2.50
CA GLU A 244 -0.88 -7.57 -2.70
C GLU A 244 -0.90 -7.26 -4.20
N VAL A 245 -2.09 -6.91 -4.68
CA VAL A 245 -2.33 -6.54 -6.07
C VAL A 245 -2.82 -5.09 -6.11
N LEU A 246 -2.16 -4.26 -6.91
CA LEU A 246 -2.59 -2.90 -7.16
C LEU A 246 -3.58 -2.90 -8.34
N ARG A 247 -4.78 -2.36 -8.13
CA ARG A 247 -5.77 -2.08 -9.18
C ARG A 247 -5.80 -0.58 -9.44
N LEU A 248 -5.61 -0.18 -10.68
CA LEU A 248 -5.92 1.17 -11.16
C LEU A 248 -7.29 1.13 -11.84
N ASP A 249 -8.24 1.93 -11.36
CA ASP A 249 -9.58 2.02 -11.93
C ASP A 249 -9.54 2.74 -13.29
N LEU A 250 -10.21 2.18 -14.31
CA LEU A 250 -10.23 2.75 -15.66
C LEU A 250 -11.09 4.01 -15.77
N ASN A 251 -12.08 4.18 -14.89
CA ASN A 251 -13.01 5.30 -14.95
C ASN A 251 -12.57 6.46 -14.05
N THR A 252 -12.11 6.16 -12.83
CA THR A 252 -11.70 7.20 -11.87
C THR A 252 -10.21 7.50 -11.92
N GLY A 253 -9.38 6.59 -12.45
CA GLY A 253 -7.92 6.72 -12.40
C GLY A 253 -7.34 6.58 -10.99
N GLU A 254 -8.12 6.08 -10.03
CA GLU A 254 -7.68 5.88 -8.64
C GLU A 254 -6.99 4.53 -8.44
N ASN A 255 -5.98 4.51 -7.57
CA ASN A 255 -5.27 3.31 -7.17
C ASN A 255 -5.94 2.66 -5.95
N GLU A 256 -6.26 1.39 -6.05
CA GLU A 256 -6.82 0.54 -4.99
C GLU A 256 -5.87 -0.63 -4.74
N THR A 257 -5.40 -0.83 -3.50
CA THR A 257 -4.58 -1.99 -3.15
C THR A 257 -5.46 -3.11 -2.62
N ILE A 258 -5.46 -4.24 -3.30
CA ILE A 258 -6.21 -5.45 -2.94
C ILE A 258 -5.26 -6.39 -2.22
N SER A 259 -5.53 -6.62 -0.94
CA SER A 259 -4.78 -7.57 -0.11
C SER A 259 -5.49 -8.92 -0.09
N ILE A 260 -4.81 -9.97 -0.53
CA ILE A 260 -5.29 -11.36 -0.51
C ILE A 260 -4.65 -12.06 0.69
N PRO A 261 -5.38 -12.24 1.81
CA PRO A 261 -4.83 -12.83 3.02
C PRO A 261 -4.67 -14.35 2.91
N SER A 262 -3.86 -14.92 3.80
CA SER A 262 -3.56 -16.35 3.89
C SER A 262 -4.79 -17.27 3.88
N LYS A 263 -5.90 -16.86 4.51
CA LYS A 263 -7.17 -17.62 4.52
C LYS A 263 -7.73 -17.81 3.10
N GLN A 264 -7.72 -16.77 2.29
CA GLN A 264 -8.16 -16.83 0.90
C GLN A 264 -7.12 -17.58 0.05
N LEU A 265 -5.83 -17.33 0.25
CA LEU A 265 -4.79 -18.06 -0.49
C LEU A 265 -4.87 -19.57 -0.28
N LYS A 266 -5.17 -20.06 0.93
CA LYS A 266 -5.39 -21.49 1.18
C LYS A 266 -6.51 -22.08 0.33
N THR A 267 -7.61 -21.35 0.11
CA THR A 267 -8.71 -21.85 -0.74
C THR A 267 -8.33 -21.83 -2.22
N LEU A 268 -7.61 -20.80 -2.66
CA LEU A 268 -7.08 -20.71 -4.02
C LEU A 268 -6.07 -21.81 -4.31
N LYS A 269 -5.14 -22.08 -3.39
CA LYS A 269 -4.16 -23.18 -3.48
C LYS A 269 -4.86 -24.53 -3.60
N LYS A 270 -5.83 -24.83 -2.72
CA LYS A 270 -6.60 -26.08 -2.79
C LYS A 270 -7.36 -26.24 -4.11
N LYS A 271 -7.86 -25.15 -4.70
CA LYS A 271 -8.49 -25.18 -6.03
C LYS A 271 -7.47 -25.42 -7.14
N ALA A 272 -6.29 -24.80 -7.05
CA ALA A 272 -5.21 -24.97 -8.00
C ALA A 272 -4.67 -26.41 -8.00
N GLU A 273 -4.46 -27.01 -6.82
CA GLU A 273 -4.00 -28.41 -6.67
C GLU A 273 -4.94 -29.42 -7.34
N LYS A 274 -6.26 -29.20 -7.28
CA LYS A 274 -7.24 -30.07 -7.96
C LYS A 274 -7.14 -30.03 -9.48
N LYS A 275 -6.72 -28.89 -10.05
CA LYS A 275 -6.56 -28.69 -11.49
C LYS A 275 -5.13 -28.94 -11.96
N HIS A 276 -4.22 -29.25 -11.04
CA HIS A 276 -2.80 -29.35 -11.35
C HIS A 276 -2.52 -30.64 -12.13
N ALA A 277 -1.94 -30.49 -13.32
CA ALA A 277 -1.51 -31.63 -14.11
C ALA A 277 -0.23 -32.24 -13.51
N PRO A 278 -0.08 -33.58 -13.47
CA PRO A 278 1.14 -34.20 -12.99
C PRO A 278 2.34 -33.76 -13.85
N GLY A 279 3.32 -33.10 -13.23
CA GLY A 279 4.55 -32.61 -13.87
C GLY A 279 4.67 -31.10 -14.05
N GLN A 280 3.66 -30.30 -13.69
CA GLN A 280 3.79 -28.84 -13.68
C GLN A 280 4.60 -28.36 -12.46
N LEU A 281 5.64 -27.56 -12.68
CA LEU A 281 6.44 -26.97 -11.59
C LEU A 281 5.79 -25.72 -10.96
N HIS A 282 4.81 -25.14 -11.65
CA HIS A 282 4.12 -23.90 -11.26
C HIS A 282 2.65 -24.16 -10.89
N ARG A 283 2.11 -23.30 -10.01
CA ARG A 283 0.69 -23.33 -9.62
C ARG A 283 0.01 -22.04 -10.06
N ASP A 284 -1.17 -22.16 -10.64
CA ASP A 284 -1.98 -21.01 -11.05
C ASP A 284 -3.10 -20.76 -10.05
N LEU A 285 -2.96 -19.67 -9.29
CA LEU A 285 -3.96 -19.21 -8.34
C LEU A 285 -4.99 -18.35 -9.08
N LEU A 286 -6.22 -18.85 -9.20
CA LEU A 286 -7.32 -18.17 -9.88
C LEU A 286 -8.04 -17.22 -8.91
N PHE A 287 -7.68 -15.93 -8.91
CA PHE A 287 -8.26 -14.94 -8.01
C PHE A 287 -9.51 -14.27 -8.63
N PRO A 288 -10.71 -14.41 -8.04
CA PRO A 288 -11.92 -13.85 -8.61
C PRO A 288 -11.95 -12.32 -8.45
N VAL A 289 -12.07 -11.60 -9.56
CA VAL A 289 -12.20 -10.14 -9.62
C VAL A 289 -13.55 -9.71 -10.18
N ARG A 290 -14.04 -8.56 -9.74
CA ARG A 290 -15.39 -8.03 -10.07
C ARG A 290 -15.39 -6.60 -10.61
N LYS A 291 -14.22 -5.96 -10.63
CA LYS A 291 -14.09 -4.57 -11.04
C LYS A 291 -13.19 -4.52 -12.28
N THR A 292 -13.48 -3.61 -13.19
CA THR A 292 -12.60 -3.32 -14.31
C THR A 292 -11.37 -2.55 -13.82
N GLY A 293 -10.24 -2.65 -14.50
CA GLY A 293 -9.00 -2.04 -14.02
C GLY A 293 -7.76 -2.59 -14.67
N VAL A 294 -6.66 -1.84 -14.54
CA VAL A 294 -5.32 -2.37 -14.73
C VAL A 294 -4.86 -2.97 -13.41
N TYR A 295 -4.57 -4.27 -13.40
CA TYR A 295 -4.09 -5.00 -12.24
C TYR A 295 -2.58 -5.21 -12.36
N ARG A 296 -1.85 -4.95 -11.27
CA ARG A 296 -0.40 -5.14 -11.19
C ARG A 296 -0.05 -5.86 -9.89
N LEU A 297 0.79 -6.89 -9.98
CA LEU A 297 1.31 -7.58 -8.81
C LEU A 297 2.33 -6.68 -8.11
N GLN A 298 2.03 -6.27 -6.86
CA GLN A 298 2.89 -5.34 -6.11
C GLN A 298 3.83 -6.08 -5.19
N ARG A 299 3.31 -7.00 -4.38
CA ARG A 299 4.08 -7.71 -3.36
C ARG A 299 3.54 -9.11 -3.14
N VAL A 300 4.45 -10.06 -2.97
CA VAL A 300 4.13 -11.44 -2.59
C VAL A 300 5.07 -11.85 -1.46
N VAL A 301 4.52 -12.33 -0.36
CA VAL A 301 5.27 -12.77 0.81
C VAL A 301 5.07 -14.27 1.02
N ASP A 302 6.16 -14.99 1.17
CA ASP A 302 6.17 -16.44 1.36
C ASP A 302 5.92 -16.84 2.83
N GLU A 303 5.80 -18.14 3.09
CA GLU A 303 5.69 -18.70 4.45
C GLU A 303 6.90 -18.38 5.33
N SER A 304 8.08 -18.24 4.74
CA SER A 304 9.31 -17.79 5.39
C SER A 304 9.33 -16.31 5.77
N GLN A 305 8.24 -15.56 5.51
CA GLN A 305 8.13 -14.10 5.68
C GLN A 305 9.10 -13.30 4.80
N LEU A 306 9.63 -13.92 3.75
CA LEU A 306 10.49 -13.27 2.76
C LEU A 306 9.66 -12.81 1.56
N ASP A 307 10.08 -11.69 0.96
CA ASP A 307 9.49 -11.21 -0.27
C ASP A 307 9.93 -12.09 -1.45
N VAL A 308 8.95 -12.50 -2.26
CA VAL A 308 9.14 -13.32 -3.45
C VAL A 308 9.46 -12.44 -4.65
N HIS A 309 10.23 -12.94 -5.62
CA HIS A 309 10.52 -12.18 -6.83
C HIS A 309 9.25 -12.01 -7.69
N THR A 310 8.73 -10.78 -7.77
CA THR A 310 7.59 -10.45 -8.62
C THR A 310 8.06 -9.89 -9.96
N ARG A 311 7.50 -10.40 -11.07
CA ARG A 311 7.67 -9.74 -12.37
C ARG A 311 6.58 -8.70 -12.55
N THR A 312 6.95 -7.49 -12.93
CA THR A 312 6.01 -6.39 -13.14
C THR A 312 5.29 -6.55 -14.48
N PHE A 313 4.25 -7.39 -14.51
CA PHE A 313 3.31 -7.50 -15.61
C PHE A 313 1.96 -6.91 -15.22
N ASP A 314 1.37 -6.16 -16.15
CA ASP A 314 0.02 -5.63 -16.01
C ASP A 314 -0.99 -6.58 -16.67
N ALA A 315 -2.07 -6.89 -15.95
CA ALA A 315 -3.22 -7.60 -16.47
C ALA A 315 -4.40 -6.62 -16.59
N LEU A 316 -5.04 -6.60 -17.75
CA LEU A 316 -6.12 -5.68 -18.03
C LEU A 316 -7.46 -6.40 -17.96
N VAL A 317 -8.39 -5.86 -17.18
CA VAL A 317 -9.76 -6.34 -17.05
C VAL A 317 -10.69 -5.22 -17.50
N VAL A 318 -11.39 -5.41 -18.61
CA VAL A 318 -12.25 -4.38 -19.22
C VAL A 318 -13.72 -4.76 -19.19
N SER A 319 -14.59 -3.87 -19.65
CA SER A 319 -15.98 -4.22 -19.97
C SER A 319 -16.01 -5.07 -21.24
N CYS A 320 -16.83 -6.12 -21.28
CA CYS A 320 -16.94 -6.94 -22.50
C CYS A 320 -17.50 -6.12 -23.67
N PRO A 321 -16.98 -6.32 -24.90
CA PRO A 321 -17.47 -5.61 -26.06
C PRO A 321 -18.93 -5.96 -26.33
N ARG A 322 -19.69 -5.00 -26.85
CA ARG A 322 -21.06 -5.21 -27.29
C ARG A 322 -21.40 -4.33 -28.48
N ALA A 323 -22.35 -4.77 -29.29
CA ALA A 323 -22.90 -3.93 -30.34
C ALA A 323 -24.40 -4.11 -30.47
N LEU A 324 -25.04 -3.06 -30.99
CA LEU A 324 -26.46 -2.99 -31.23
C LEU A 324 -26.77 -2.12 -32.45
N ILE A 325 -27.83 -2.46 -33.16
CA ILE A 325 -28.32 -1.72 -34.32
C ILE A 325 -29.35 -0.69 -33.84
N LYS A 326 -29.08 0.58 -34.15
CA LYS A 326 -30.06 1.67 -34.03
C LYS A 326 -30.73 1.86 -35.38
N ASN A 327 -32.02 1.51 -35.43
CA ASN A 327 -32.85 1.61 -36.61
C ASN A 327 -33.53 2.97 -36.72
N SER A 328 -33.91 3.33 -37.95
CA SER A 328 -34.63 4.56 -38.29
C SER A 328 -35.99 4.27 -38.93
N HIS A 329 -36.04 3.42 -39.97
CA HIS A 329 -37.23 3.19 -40.80
C HIS A 329 -37.35 1.74 -41.30
N ILE A 330 -38.57 1.18 -41.36
CA ILE A 330 -38.80 -0.21 -41.79
C ILE A 330 -38.96 -0.32 -43.31
N ASP A 331 -39.21 0.80 -43.99
CA ASP A 331 -39.41 0.87 -45.44
C ASP A 331 -38.40 1.85 -46.06
N LYS A 332 -37.83 1.45 -47.19
CA LYS A 332 -36.85 2.21 -47.99
C LYS A 332 -37.19 2.11 -49.48
N CYS A 333 -36.67 3.02 -50.29
CA CYS A 333 -36.78 2.93 -51.74
C CYS A 333 -35.50 2.39 -52.38
N LYS A 334 -35.64 1.69 -53.51
CA LYS A 334 -34.51 1.31 -54.37
C LYS A 334 -33.72 2.56 -54.78
N GLY A 335 -32.41 2.54 -54.56
CA GLY A 335 -31.50 3.66 -54.79
C GLY A 335 -31.24 4.55 -53.56
N GLU A 336 -31.97 4.34 -52.45
CA GLU A 336 -31.64 4.97 -51.17
C GLU A 336 -30.45 4.26 -50.48
N LEU A 337 -30.01 4.84 -49.35
CA LEU A 337 -29.00 4.26 -48.48
C LEU A 337 -29.68 3.57 -47.30
N SER A 338 -29.05 2.51 -46.78
CA SER A 338 -29.52 1.81 -45.58
C SER A 338 -29.63 2.71 -44.34
N ASP A 339 -28.75 3.73 -44.23
CA ASP A 339 -28.69 4.85 -43.26
C ASP A 339 -28.88 4.57 -41.76
N PHE A 340 -29.00 3.31 -41.35
CA PHE A 340 -29.05 2.91 -39.95
C PHE A 340 -27.66 2.98 -39.30
N LYS A 341 -27.62 2.97 -37.97
CA LYS A 341 -26.36 3.11 -37.22
C LYS A 341 -26.06 1.86 -36.40
N LEU A 342 -24.82 1.42 -36.44
CA LEU A 342 -24.28 0.42 -35.53
C LEU A 342 -23.71 1.15 -34.31
N GLU A 343 -24.31 0.95 -33.14
CA GLU A 343 -23.76 1.41 -31.87
C GLU A 343 -22.88 0.31 -31.29
N VAL A 344 -21.58 0.56 -31.21
CA VAL A 344 -20.58 -0.38 -30.69
C VAL A 344 -20.00 0.19 -29.40
N GLU A 345 -19.88 -0.64 -28.38
CA GLU A 345 -19.31 -0.28 -27.09
C GLU A 345 -18.22 -1.28 -26.68
N GLY A 346 -17.07 -0.78 -26.22
CA GLY A 346 -15.98 -1.61 -25.72
C GLY A 346 -14.65 -0.86 -25.73
N THR A 347 -13.56 -1.57 -25.41
CA THR A 347 -12.22 -0.96 -25.37
C THR A 347 -11.62 -0.85 -26.79
N PRO A 348 -11.33 0.37 -27.28
CA PRO A 348 -10.83 0.60 -28.64
C PRO A 348 -9.34 0.23 -28.83
N PRO A 349 -8.91 -0.08 -30.07
CA PRO A 349 -9.71 -0.18 -31.29
C PRO A 349 -10.67 -1.38 -31.29
N LEU A 350 -11.85 -1.17 -31.87
CA LEU A 350 -12.91 -2.17 -31.98
C LEU A 350 -12.97 -2.71 -33.41
N LYS A 351 -13.39 -3.95 -33.56
CA LYS A 351 -13.65 -4.56 -34.85
C LYS A 351 -14.99 -5.26 -34.83
N ILE A 352 -15.87 -4.90 -35.75
CA ILE A 352 -17.21 -5.48 -35.88
C ILE A 352 -17.32 -6.27 -37.18
N LYS A 353 -17.89 -7.47 -37.09
CA LYS A 353 -18.24 -8.34 -38.20
C LYS A 353 -19.75 -8.45 -38.26
N TYR A 354 -20.33 -8.15 -39.40
CA TYR A 354 -21.77 -8.23 -39.63
C TYR A 354 -22.06 -8.96 -40.94
N SER A 355 -23.21 -9.61 -41.02
CA SER A 355 -23.70 -10.27 -42.24
C SER A 355 -24.89 -9.52 -42.82
N ARG A 356 -25.14 -9.71 -44.11
CA ARG A 356 -26.33 -9.19 -44.77
C ARG A 356 -26.94 -10.21 -45.71
N GLN A 357 -28.26 -10.27 -45.72
CA GLN A 357 -29.05 -11.17 -46.55
C GLN A 357 -30.08 -10.33 -47.31
N VAL A 358 -30.22 -10.60 -48.61
CA VAL A 358 -31.15 -9.90 -49.51
C VAL A 358 -32.05 -10.93 -50.17
N ASN A 359 -33.36 -10.84 -49.97
CA ASN A 359 -34.35 -11.81 -50.48
C ASN A 359 -33.99 -13.25 -50.13
N ASN A 360 -33.62 -13.48 -48.87
CA ASN A 360 -33.12 -14.76 -48.35
C ASN A 360 -31.82 -15.28 -48.96
N LEU A 361 -31.15 -14.52 -49.85
CA LEU A 361 -29.85 -14.88 -50.39
C LEU A 361 -28.75 -14.20 -49.57
N ASP A 362 -27.85 -15.00 -49.01
CA ASP A 362 -26.70 -14.50 -48.26
C ASP A 362 -25.75 -13.73 -49.21
N ARG A 363 -25.39 -12.51 -48.82
CA ARG A 363 -24.46 -11.64 -49.54
C ARG A 363 -23.10 -11.55 -48.84
N GLY A 364 -22.85 -12.39 -47.84
CA GLY A 364 -21.58 -12.55 -47.14
C GLY A 364 -21.38 -11.64 -45.93
N PHE A 365 -20.16 -11.65 -45.41
CA PHE A 365 -19.76 -10.92 -44.22
C PHE A 365 -18.94 -9.67 -44.56
N SER A 366 -19.19 -8.61 -43.81
CA SER A 366 -18.45 -7.36 -43.85
C SER A 366 -17.77 -7.10 -42.50
N VAL A 367 -16.58 -6.50 -42.55
CA VAL A 367 -15.76 -6.23 -41.37
C VAL A 367 -15.40 -4.75 -41.32
N LEU A 368 -15.71 -4.07 -40.21
CA LEU A 368 -15.35 -2.68 -39.97
C LEU A 368 -14.38 -2.59 -38.79
N ASN A 369 -13.27 -1.90 -39.00
CA ASN A 369 -12.33 -1.54 -37.94
C ASN A 369 -12.64 -0.12 -37.48
N ILE A 370 -12.86 0.06 -36.19
CA ILE A 370 -13.32 1.30 -35.58
C ILE A 370 -12.23 1.79 -34.63
N GLN A 371 -11.61 2.91 -34.98
CA GLN A 371 -10.61 3.57 -34.15
C GLN A 371 -10.99 5.05 -33.96
N PRO A 372 -11.09 5.55 -32.71
CA PRO A 372 -11.33 6.97 -32.47
C PRO A 372 -10.13 7.84 -32.89
N ASP A 373 -10.39 9.01 -33.49
CA ASP A 373 -9.36 9.90 -34.08
C ASP A 373 -8.31 10.43 -33.08
N HIS A 374 -8.62 10.42 -31.78
CA HIS A 374 -7.76 10.98 -30.73
C HIS A 374 -7.23 9.94 -29.73
N LEU A 375 -7.52 8.66 -29.96
CA LEU A 375 -7.16 7.60 -29.01
C LEU A 375 -6.04 6.74 -29.59
N ARG A 376 -4.85 6.83 -28.98
CA ARG A 376 -3.69 6.01 -29.32
C ARG A 376 -3.46 5.00 -28.22
N SER A 377 -3.75 3.73 -28.52
CA SER A 377 -3.54 2.64 -27.58
C SER A 377 -2.09 2.16 -27.60
N PRO A 378 -1.42 1.99 -26.44
CA PRO A 378 -0.12 1.35 -26.36
C PRO A 378 -0.16 -0.12 -26.82
N LEU A 379 -1.34 -0.75 -26.85
CA LEU A 379 -1.53 -2.13 -27.30
C LEU A 379 -1.24 -2.32 -28.80
N LEU A 380 -1.35 -1.25 -29.61
CA LEU A 380 -1.16 -1.31 -31.07
C LEU A 380 0.30 -1.51 -31.49
N ASN A 381 1.27 -1.14 -30.64
CA ASN A 381 2.67 -1.10 -31.03
C ASN A 381 3.40 -2.45 -30.94
N GLY A 382 2.72 -3.55 -30.58
CA GLY A 382 3.28 -4.92 -30.55
C GLY A 382 4.46 -5.13 -29.57
N ARG A 383 5.03 -4.07 -29.00
CA ARG A 383 6.00 -4.08 -27.93
C ARG A 383 5.25 -4.24 -26.63
N THR A 384 5.09 -5.48 -26.22
CA THR A 384 4.48 -5.82 -24.94
C THR A 384 5.44 -5.44 -23.83
N THR A 385 5.41 -4.16 -23.44
CA THR A 385 6.12 -3.69 -22.25
C THR A 385 5.46 -4.31 -21.03
N ALA A 386 6.28 -4.75 -20.08
CA ALA A 386 5.79 -5.42 -18.88
C ALA A 386 4.85 -4.49 -18.06
N ALA A 387 5.10 -3.17 -18.09
CA ALA A 387 4.18 -2.15 -17.60
C ALA A 387 3.46 -1.42 -18.75
N LEU A 388 2.13 -1.31 -18.66
CA LEU A 388 1.24 -0.61 -19.60
C LEU A 388 1.06 0.87 -19.25
N TYR A 389 1.34 1.26 -18.00
CA TYR A 389 1.27 2.66 -17.56
C TYR A 389 2.36 3.00 -16.53
N SER A 390 2.72 4.29 -16.49
CA SER A 390 3.62 4.85 -15.49
C SER A 390 2.83 5.33 -14.27
N ILE A 391 3.26 4.94 -13.06
CA ILE A 391 2.60 5.33 -11.81
C ILE A 391 2.55 6.86 -11.63
N ASN A 392 3.56 7.58 -12.14
CA ASN A 392 3.66 9.02 -12.00
C ASN A 392 2.75 9.80 -12.96
N GLN A 393 2.31 9.18 -14.06
CA GLN A 393 1.42 9.76 -15.09
C GLN A 393 0.55 8.62 -15.65
N PRO A 394 -0.55 8.26 -14.96
CA PRO A 394 -1.43 7.20 -15.42
C PRO A 394 -2.32 7.72 -16.56
N ASP A 395 -1.89 7.55 -17.81
CA ASP A 395 -2.81 7.64 -18.94
C ASP A 395 -3.44 6.26 -19.18
N VAL A 396 -4.70 6.13 -18.74
CA VAL A 396 -5.53 4.92 -18.92
C VAL A 396 -6.76 5.16 -19.79
N SER A 397 -6.88 6.36 -20.36
CA SER A 397 -8.01 6.73 -21.24
C SER A 397 -8.16 5.77 -22.42
N TRP A 398 -7.04 5.24 -22.91
CA TRP A 398 -6.99 4.28 -24.02
C TRP A 398 -7.63 2.93 -23.69
N ALA A 399 -7.71 2.54 -22.42
CA ALA A 399 -8.25 1.26 -21.98
C ALA A 399 -9.75 1.35 -21.59
N GLN A 400 -10.28 2.58 -21.49
CA GLN A 400 -11.67 2.81 -21.13
C GLN A 400 -12.62 2.35 -22.23
N SER A 401 -13.78 1.83 -21.83
CA SER A 401 -14.85 1.48 -22.77
C SER A 401 -15.38 2.75 -23.45
N GLN A 402 -15.40 2.76 -24.77
CA GLN A 402 -15.91 3.86 -25.60
C GLN A 402 -17.17 3.40 -26.32
N LYS A 403 -18.11 4.32 -26.47
CA LYS A 403 -19.38 4.11 -27.17
C LYS A 403 -19.38 4.89 -28.48
N ILE A 404 -19.42 4.18 -29.60
CA ILE A 404 -19.20 4.74 -30.94
C ILE A 404 -20.38 4.35 -31.85
N GLU A 405 -20.96 5.34 -32.52
CA GLU A 405 -21.98 5.11 -33.54
C GLU A 405 -21.34 5.14 -34.92
N VAL A 406 -21.47 4.04 -35.67
CA VAL A 406 -20.99 3.90 -37.04
C VAL A 406 -22.19 3.85 -37.98
N PRO A 407 -22.38 4.86 -38.85
CA PRO A 407 -23.45 4.84 -39.83
C PRO A 407 -23.15 3.81 -40.93
N LEU A 408 -24.11 2.95 -41.24
CA LEU A 408 -24.02 2.03 -42.37
C LEU A 408 -24.77 2.60 -43.56
N ASN A 409 -24.02 3.06 -44.56
CA ASN A 409 -24.51 3.76 -45.74
C ASN A 409 -24.32 2.90 -47.00
N GLU A 410 -24.91 1.71 -47.03
CA GLU A 410 -24.87 0.82 -48.19
C GLU A 410 -25.97 1.20 -49.20
N SER A 411 -25.65 1.18 -50.50
CA SER A 411 -26.60 1.47 -51.58
C SER A 411 -27.60 0.32 -51.77
N LEU A 412 -28.89 0.63 -51.68
CA LEU A 412 -29.98 -0.34 -51.81
C LEU A 412 -30.34 -0.57 -53.28
N ASN A 413 -29.60 -1.47 -53.93
CA ASN A 413 -29.71 -1.71 -55.38
C ASN A 413 -30.84 -2.68 -55.77
N ASP A 414 -31.20 -3.59 -54.87
CA ASP A 414 -32.19 -4.63 -55.10
C ASP A 414 -33.45 -4.33 -54.28
N GLY A 415 -34.61 -4.44 -54.92
CA GLY A 415 -35.90 -4.42 -54.22
C GLY A 415 -36.16 -5.72 -53.46
N GLY A 416 -36.98 -5.64 -52.42
CA GLY A 416 -37.39 -6.76 -51.57
C GLY A 416 -36.87 -6.66 -50.14
N GLU A 417 -36.72 -7.79 -49.46
CA GLU A 417 -36.39 -7.84 -48.04
C GLU A 417 -34.87 -7.80 -47.81
N TRP A 418 -34.43 -6.90 -46.94
CA TRP A 418 -33.05 -6.78 -46.49
C TRP A 418 -32.95 -7.11 -45.01
N PHE A 419 -31.96 -7.92 -44.65
CA PHE A 419 -31.71 -8.38 -43.30
C PHE A 419 -30.24 -8.22 -42.95
N TYR A 420 -29.95 -7.57 -41.83
CA TYR A 420 -28.61 -7.36 -41.30
C TYR A 420 -28.49 -8.01 -39.93
N THR A 421 -27.39 -8.72 -39.69
CA THR A 421 -27.06 -9.33 -38.39
C THR A 421 -25.66 -8.92 -37.96
N ILE A 422 -25.50 -8.62 -36.67
CA ILE A 422 -24.18 -8.53 -36.06
C ILE A 422 -23.72 -9.93 -35.71
N GLU A 423 -22.54 -10.33 -36.17
CA GLU A 423 -21.98 -11.67 -35.92
C GLU A 423 -21.02 -11.64 -34.74
N GLU A 424 -20.00 -10.77 -34.81
CA GLU A 424 -18.92 -10.73 -33.82
C GLU A 424 -18.45 -9.30 -33.56
N VAL A 425 -18.10 -9.02 -32.31
CA VAL A 425 -17.43 -7.77 -31.91
C VAL A 425 -16.16 -8.12 -31.15
N HIS A 426 -15.05 -7.58 -31.61
CA HIS A 426 -13.71 -7.77 -31.07
C HIS A 426 -13.21 -6.46 -30.47
N ASP A 427 -12.54 -6.55 -29.32
CA ASP A 427 -11.88 -5.41 -28.70
C ASP A 427 -10.35 -5.43 -28.89
N ALA A 428 -9.69 -4.40 -28.37
CA ALA A 428 -8.24 -4.24 -28.47
C ALA A 428 -7.40 -5.30 -27.73
N ILE A 429 -8.02 -6.01 -26.77
CA ILE A 429 -7.36 -6.97 -25.88
C ILE A 429 -7.58 -8.41 -26.39
N GLY A 430 -8.50 -8.59 -27.34
CA GLY A 430 -8.85 -9.87 -27.93
C GLY A 430 -10.08 -10.52 -27.31
N ASN A 431 -10.87 -9.79 -26.50
CA ASN A 431 -12.19 -10.28 -26.09
C ASN A 431 -13.13 -10.27 -27.30
N VAL A 432 -13.95 -11.31 -27.42
CA VAL A 432 -14.88 -11.51 -28.52
C VAL A 432 -16.28 -11.70 -27.96
N ALA A 433 -17.21 -10.83 -28.36
CA ALA A 433 -18.64 -11.06 -28.19
C ALA A 433 -19.18 -11.70 -29.46
N ASN A 434 -19.59 -12.97 -29.34
CA ASN A 434 -20.17 -13.74 -30.44
C ASN A 434 -21.69 -13.74 -30.32
N TYR A 435 -22.37 -13.30 -31.39
CA TYR A 435 -23.81 -13.21 -31.52
C TYR A 435 -24.39 -14.23 -32.52
N SER A 436 -23.54 -15.00 -33.22
CA SER A 436 -23.98 -15.96 -34.23
C SER A 436 -24.91 -17.04 -33.67
N THR A 437 -24.75 -17.40 -32.39
CA THR A 437 -25.52 -18.45 -31.72
C THR A 437 -26.95 -18.05 -31.37
N ILE A 438 -27.34 -16.78 -31.53
CA ILE A 438 -28.71 -16.31 -31.22
C ILE A 438 -29.74 -16.90 -32.18
N PHE A 439 -29.33 -17.33 -33.37
CA PHE A 439 -30.22 -17.88 -34.40
C PHE A 439 -30.22 -19.42 -34.47
N ASP A 440 -29.36 -20.11 -33.71
CA ASP A 440 -29.23 -21.57 -33.71
C ASP A 440 -30.16 -22.26 -32.69
N GLU A 441 -30.56 -21.59 -31.61
CA GLU A 441 -31.55 -22.12 -30.67
C GLU A 441 -32.96 -21.70 -31.10
N GLY A 442 -33.79 -22.65 -31.50
CA GLY A 442 -35.21 -22.47 -31.84
C GLY A 442 -36.12 -22.03 -30.67
N ASP A 443 -35.54 -21.48 -29.60
CA ASP A 443 -36.25 -20.89 -28.49
C ASP A 443 -36.40 -19.38 -28.71
N ARG A 444 -37.65 -18.93 -28.64
CA ARG A 444 -38.09 -17.55 -28.88
C ARG A 444 -37.08 -16.52 -28.34
N PRO A 445 -36.65 -15.54 -29.17
CA PRO A 445 -35.80 -14.46 -28.70
C PRO A 445 -36.48 -13.75 -27.53
N SER A 446 -35.87 -13.84 -26.34
CA SER A 446 -36.20 -13.02 -25.18
C SER A 446 -36.27 -11.57 -25.63
N THR A 447 -37.28 -10.82 -25.19
CA THR A 447 -37.57 -9.43 -25.56
C THR A 447 -36.43 -8.42 -25.28
N LYS A 448 -35.25 -8.88 -24.85
CA LYS A 448 -33.99 -8.13 -24.74
C LYS A 448 -33.02 -8.30 -25.94
N SER A 449 -33.27 -9.21 -26.88
CA SER A 449 -32.42 -9.46 -28.06
C SER A 449 -32.88 -8.74 -29.33
N GLN A 450 -33.73 -7.72 -29.19
CA GLN A 450 -34.31 -6.98 -30.32
C GLN A 450 -33.32 -6.01 -31.00
N SER A 451 -32.04 -6.02 -30.62
CA SER A 451 -31.08 -5.01 -31.06
C SER A 451 -29.85 -5.54 -31.80
N GLN A 452 -29.69 -6.86 -32.01
CA GLN A 452 -28.53 -7.42 -32.74
C GLN A 452 -28.79 -7.65 -34.23
N TRP A 453 -30.04 -7.53 -34.67
CA TRP A 453 -30.44 -7.71 -36.06
C TRP A 453 -31.42 -6.62 -36.49
N TYR A 454 -31.52 -6.41 -37.80
CA TYR A 454 -32.40 -5.40 -38.37
C TYR A 454 -32.91 -5.83 -39.74
N GLN A 455 -34.22 -5.76 -39.90
CA GLN A 455 -34.92 -6.10 -41.13
C GLN A 455 -35.69 -4.88 -41.64
N PHE A 456 -35.62 -4.63 -42.95
CA PHE A 456 -36.41 -3.61 -43.62
C PHE A 456 -36.71 -3.99 -45.07
N SER A 457 -37.76 -3.40 -45.63
CA SER A 457 -38.23 -3.64 -46.99
C SER A 457 -37.82 -2.53 -47.94
N VAL A 458 -37.27 -2.89 -49.09
CA VAL A 458 -36.87 -1.97 -50.15
C VAL A 458 -37.87 -2.04 -51.29
N HIS A 459 -38.60 -0.95 -51.50
CA HIS A 459 -39.63 -0.84 -52.52
C HIS A 459 -39.05 -0.31 -53.82
N GLU A 460 -39.47 -0.90 -54.94
CA GLU A 460 -39.18 -0.34 -56.25
C GLU A 460 -40.13 0.81 -56.58
N ARG A 461 -39.75 1.64 -57.55
CA ARG A 461 -40.64 2.69 -58.05
C ARG A 461 -41.93 2.03 -58.58
N PRO A 462 -43.12 2.45 -58.11
CA PRO A 462 -44.37 1.92 -58.63
C PRO A 462 -44.46 2.20 -60.13
N GLN A 463 -44.68 1.14 -60.90
CA GLN A 463 -44.92 1.25 -62.32
C GLN A 463 -46.43 1.27 -62.56
N LEU A 464 -46.87 2.16 -63.44
CA LEU A 464 -48.27 2.27 -63.84
C LEU A 464 -48.31 2.28 -65.36
N SER A 465 -49.09 1.37 -65.92
CA SER A 465 -49.36 1.28 -67.36
C SER A 465 -50.76 1.80 -67.64
N LEU A 466 -51.04 2.19 -68.88
CA LEU A 466 -52.38 2.60 -69.30
C LEU A 466 -53.01 1.49 -70.12
N GLN A 467 -54.22 1.10 -69.77
CA GLN A 467 -54.94 0.08 -70.51
C GLN A 467 -55.38 0.64 -71.87
N ASN A 468 -54.97 -0.02 -72.97
CA ASN A 468 -55.34 0.32 -74.34
C ASN A 468 -55.04 1.77 -74.78
N CYS A 469 -54.14 2.47 -74.09
CA CYS A 469 -53.78 3.85 -74.37
C CYS A 469 -52.27 4.01 -74.31
N ASN A 470 -51.65 4.59 -75.34
CA ASN A 470 -50.22 4.88 -75.37
C ASN A 470 -49.95 6.11 -76.25
N ALA A 471 -48.68 6.52 -76.39
CA ALA A 471 -48.32 7.68 -77.21
C ALA A 471 -48.71 7.56 -78.70
N GLN A 472 -48.87 6.33 -79.21
CA GLN A 472 -49.28 6.05 -80.60
C GLN A 472 -50.80 5.92 -80.74
N ASN A 473 -51.50 5.54 -79.68
CA ASN A 473 -52.94 5.37 -79.61
C ASN A 473 -53.49 6.20 -78.43
N PRO A 474 -53.68 7.52 -78.63
CA PRO A 474 -54.16 8.40 -77.58
C PRO A 474 -55.65 8.18 -77.31
N LEU A 475 -56.07 8.51 -76.09
CA LEU A 475 -57.45 8.39 -75.67
C LEU A 475 -58.31 9.46 -76.38
N GLN A 476 -59.30 9.01 -77.16
CA GLN A 476 -60.13 9.90 -77.98
C GLN A 476 -61.30 10.43 -77.14
N VAL A 477 -61.30 11.75 -76.86
CA VAL A 477 -62.33 12.42 -76.05
C VAL A 477 -62.82 13.66 -76.79
N ALA A 478 -64.12 13.87 -76.84
CA ALA A 478 -64.71 15.05 -77.46
C ALA A 478 -64.46 16.32 -76.63
N LYS A 479 -64.42 17.48 -77.31
CA LYS A 479 -64.14 18.77 -76.67
C LYS A 479 -65.27 19.15 -75.69
N GLY A 480 -64.94 19.22 -74.40
CA GLY A 480 -65.89 19.54 -73.33
C GLY A 480 -66.32 18.31 -72.51
N ASP A 481 -66.02 17.11 -72.99
CA ASP A 481 -66.32 15.86 -72.30
C ASP A 481 -65.12 15.41 -71.45
N SER A 482 -65.42 14.62 -70.41
CA SER A 482 -64.42 13.97 -69.57
C SER A 482 -64.61 12.46 -69.63
N THR A 483 -63.52 11.72 -69.51
CA THR A 483 -63.54 10.26 -69.49
C THR A 483 -62.63 9.74 -68.40
N ARG A 484 -62.87 8.50 -67.96
CA ARG A 484 -62.10 7.87 -66.89
C ARG A 484 -60.71 7.50 -67.42
N PHE A 485 -59.67 8.04 -66.78
CA PHE A 485 -58.30 7.60 -67.01
C PHE A 485 -58.19 6.11 -66.63
N PRO A 486 -57.63 5.23 -67.50
CA PRO A 486 -57.57 3.79 -67.23
C PRO A 486 -56.18 3.35 -66.73
N PRO A 487 -55.81 3.62 -65.46
CA PRO A 487 -54.58 3.10 -64.89
C PRO A 487 -54.68 1.58 -64.77
N GLN A 488 -53.63 0.89 -65.16
CA GLN A 488 -53.46 -0.54 -64.98
C GLN A 488 -52.11 -0.78 -64.31
N LEU A 489 -52.13 -1.49 -63.18
CA LEU A 489 -50.90 -2.00 -62.58
C LEU A 489 -50.30 -3.01 -63.56
N PRO A 490 -49.00 -2.92 -63.87
CA PRO A 490 -48.33 -3.92 -64.67
C PRO A 490 -48.49 -5.28 -63.99
N SER A 491 -48.94 -6.25 -64.77
CA SER A 491 -49.15 -7.65 -64.36
C SER A 491 -47.84 -8.38 -64.15
#